data_AF-A0ABD5RUH0-F1
#
_entry.id   AF-A0ABD5RUH0-F1
#
_cell.length_a   1.000
_cell.length_b   1.000
_cell.length_c   1.000
_cell.angle_alpha   90.00
_cell.angle_beta   90.00
_cell.angle_gamma   90.00
#
_symmetry.space_group_name_H-M   'P 1'
#
loop_
_entity.id
_entity.type
_entity.pdbx_description
1 polymer ?
#
loop_
_entity_poly.entity_id
_entity_poly.type
_entity_poly.pdbx_seq_one_letter_code
_entity_poly.pdbx_strand_id
1 'polypeptide(L)'
;MSDDWGRASGISDNSPKEDDNEGGVESEGTDEVSQDQETGEGPSNIREAWDGRFVYLPPDMNDEVDDVFFETNYRIRKNHGVEIAKNRHFYPALIRLALDAMSDQSDEELAKLFGEHTSLNIDPSDVEEE
;
A
#
# COMPACT_ATOMS: atom_id res chain seq x y z
N MET A 1 -18.43 57.19 -4.05
CA MET A 1 -18.79 56.26 -2.97
C MET A 1 -17.55 55.43 -2.74
N SER A 2 -16.90 55.60 -1.60
CA SER A 2 -15.61 54.98 -1.26
C SER A 2 -15.78 54.33 0.10
N ASP A 3 -15.75 53.00 0.15
CA ASP A 3 -15.82 52.20 1.37
C ASP A 3 -14.40 51.62 1.57
N ASP A 4 -13.55 52.15 2.45
CA ASP A 4 -13.53 51.98 3.91
C ASP A 4 -13.58 50.52 4.37
N TRP A 5 -12.44 49.83 4.27
CA TRP A 5 -12.19 48.55 4.93
C TRP A 5 -11.00 48.70 5.89
N GLY A 6 -11.27 49.37 7.01
CA GLY A 6 -10.39 49.44 8.16
C GLY A 6 -10.59 48.26 9.13
N ARG A 7 -9.52 47.46 9.28
CA ARG A 7 -8.99 46.83 10.51
C ARG A 7 -9.92 46.08 11.50
N ALA A 8 -9.66 44.76 11.63
CA ALA A 8 -9.41 43.93 12.85
C ALA A 8 -9.73 42.46 12.49
N SER A 9 -9.02 41.39 12.86
CA SER A 9 -8.19 41.07 14.03
C SER A 9 -7.33 39.82 13.75
N GLY A 10 -6.12 39.79 14.33
CA GLY A 10 -5.52 38.60 14.95
C GLY A 10 -4.98 37.48 14.05
N ILE A 11 -3.74 37.61 13.57
CA ILE A 11 -2.86 36.46 13.42
C ILE A 11 -1.63 36.71 14.29
N SER A 12 -1.40 35.81 15.24
CA SER A 12 -0.26 35.82 16.15
C SER A 12 1.01 35.47 15.40
N ASP A 13 2.03 36.27 15.67
CA ASP A 13 3.44 36.07 15.36
C ASP A 13 3.88 34.64 15.69
N ASN A 14 4.39 33.91 14.70
CA ASN A 14 5.24 32.75 14.93
C ASN A 14 6.47 32.87 14.04
N SER A 15 7.40 33.71 14.47
CA SER A 15 8.76 33.74 13.96
C SER A 15 9.43 32.36 14.15
N PRO A 16 10.05 31.76 13.11
CA PRO A 16 10.79 30.52 13.27
C PRO A 16 12.10 30.79 14.02
N LYS A 17 12.34 30.03 15.10
CA LYS A 17 13.65 29.95 15.74
C LYS A 17 14.48 28.93 14.99
N GLU A 18 15.63 29.37 14.51
CA GLU A 18 16.74 28.51 14.12
C GLU A 18 17.33 27.90 15.40
N ASP A 19 17.39 26.57 15.46
CA ASP A 19 18.22 25.84 16.41
C ASP A 19 18.96 24.75 15.62
N ASP A 20 20.25 25.00 15.41
CA ASP A 20 21.24 23.99 15.05
C ASP A 20 21.36 22.98 16.20
N ASN A 21 21.10 21.70 15.93
CA ASN A 21 21.77 20.63 16.66
C ASN A 21 21.86 19.34 15.83
N GLU A 22 23.11 18.98 15.51
CA GLU A 22 23.49 17.72 14.90
C GLU A 22 23.28 16.53 15.87
N GLY A 23 22.83 15.40 15.31
CA GLY A 23 23.22 14.07 15.79
C GLY A 23 22.37 13.44 16.90
N GLY A 24 21.74 12.31 16.57
CA GLY A 24 21.22 11.38 17.58
C GLY A 24 20.08 10.50 17.06
N VAL A 25 20.40 9.28 16.66
CA VAL A 25 19.43 8.21 16.41
C VAL A 25 18.86 7.76 17.76
N GLU A 26 17.56 7.92 17.95
CA GLU A 26 16.76 7.11 18.88
C GLU A 26 15.30 7.09 18.44
N SER A 27 14.92 5.98 17.80
CA SER A 27 13.52 5.64 17.54
C SER A 27 12.94 5.10 18.85
N GLU A 28 12.45 5.98 19.71
CA GLU A 28 11.71 5.60 20.91
C GLU A 28 10.37 4.96 20.53
N GLY A 29 10.23 3.69 20.92
CA GLY A 29 8.99 2.93 20.81
C GLY A 29 7.88 3.59 21.61
N THR A 30 6.78 3.90 20.94
CA THR A 30 5.52 4.19 21.61
C THR A 30 4.72 2.89 21.67
N ASP A 31 4.95 2.12 22.74
CA ASP A 31 4.06 1.04 23.17
C ASP A 31 2.75 1.67 23.69
N GLU A 32 1.76 1.83 22.81
CA GLU A 32 0.40 2.15 23.25
C GLU A 32 -0.30 0.87 23.73
N VAL A 33 -0.42 0.78 25.06
CA VAL A 33 -1.18 -0.24 25.80
C VAL A 33 -2.62 -0.32 25.26
N SER A 34 -2.94 -1.42 24.59
CA SER A 34 -4.32 -1.75 24.20
C SER A 34 -4.97 -2.61 25.28
N GLN A 35 -6.04 -2.08 25.86
CA GLN A 35 -6.91 -2.80 26.80
C GLN A 35 -7.55 -4.01 26.12
N ASP A 36 -7.26 -5.19 26.65
CA ASP A 36 -7.95 -6.45 26.38
C ASP A 36 -9.46 -6.33 26.69
N GLN A 37 -10.28 -6.34 25.65
CA GLN A 37 -11.68 -6.79 25.74
C GLN A 37 -11.87 -8.00 24.83
N GLU A 38 -11.77 -9.15 25.49
CA GLU A 38 -11.97 -10.49 24.96
C GLU A 38 -13.46 -10.70 24.62
N THR A 39 -13.78 -10.67 23.33
CA THR A 39 -14.98 -11.33 22.77
C THR A 39 -14.71 -11.74 21.32
N GLY A 40 -14.43 -13.02 21.10
CA GLY A 40 -14.57 -13.69 19.79
C GLY A 40 -13.32 -13.74 18.89
N GLU A 41 -12.67 -14.91 18.89
CA GLU A 41 -12.08 -15.60 17.72
C GLU A 41 -11.29 -14.78 16.68
N GLY A 42 -9.99 -14.59 16.94
CA GLY A 42 -8.99 -14.26 15.93
C GLY A 42 -7.81 -13.48 16.49
N PRO A 43 -6.59 -13.61 15.93
CA PRO A 43 -5.45 -12.79 16.32
C PRO A 43 -5.79 -11.30 16.13
N SER A 44 -5.68 -10.52 17.20
CA SER A 44 -5.93 -9.07 17.23
C SER A 44 -5.00 -8.29 16.31
N ASN A 45 -3.85 -8.89 15.95
CA ASN A 45 -2.83 -8.30 15.10
C ASN A 45 -2.60 -9.17 13.85
N ILE A 46 -2.85 -8.60 12.67
CA ILE A 46 -2.64 -9.28 11.38
C ILE A 46 -1.18 -9.73 11.19
N ARG A 47 -0.22 -9.06 11.84
CA ARG A 47 1.21 -9.41 11.79
C ARG A 47 1.53 -10.68 12.57
N GLU A 48 0.80 -10.97 13.64
CA GLU A 48 0.97 -12.19 14.44
C GLU A 48 0.22 -13.37 13.81
N ALA A 49 -0.80 -13.06 13.01
CA ALA A 49 -1.65 -14.03 12.33
C ALA A 49 -1.01 -14.64 11.09
N TRP A 50 -0.21 -13.85 10.36
CA TRP A 50 0.18 -14.13 8.98
C TRP A 50 1.68 -14.30 8.83
N ASP A 51 2.08 -15.30 8.04
CA ASP A 51 3.46 -15.41 7.57
C ASP A 51 3.71 -14.35 6.48
N GLY A 52 4.59 -13.40 6.79
CA GLY A 52 4.86 -12.25 5.95
C GLY A 52 5.85 -12.58 4.85
N ARG A 53 5.49 -12.31 3.58
CA ARG A 53 6.42 -12.28 2.46
C ARG A 53 6.55 -10.87 1.92
N PHE A 54 7.78 -10.39 1.77
CA PHE A 54 8.07 -9.11 1.12
C PHE A 54 8.32 -9.31 -0.38
N VAL A 55 7.73 -8.44 -1.21
CA VAL A 55 7.93 -8.41 -2.66
C VAL A 55 8.27 -6.98 -3.06
N TYR A 56 9.26 -6.82 -3.92
CA TYR A 56 9.62 -5.51 -4.48
C TYR A 56 8.86 -5.30 -5.80
N LEU A 57 8.27 -4.12 -5.95
CA LEU A 57 7.57 -3.72 -7.16
C LEU A 57 8.49 -2.81 -8.00
N PRO A 58 8.59 -3.05 -9.32
CA PRO A 58 9.18 -2.09 -10.25
C PRO A 58 8.56 -0.69 -10.10
N PRO A 59 9.35 0.40 -10.24
CA PRO A 59 8.85 1.77 -10.04
C PRO A 59 7.62 2.12 -10.89
N ASP A 60 7.62 1.68 -12.15
CA ASP A 60 6.52 1.86 -13.10
C ASP A 60 5.22 1.18 -12.67
N MET A 61 5.29 0.07 -11.92
CA MET A 61 4.12 -0.61 -11.39
C MET A 61 3.57 0.04 -10.11
N ASN A 62 4.34 0.89 -9.42
CA ASN A 62 3.87 1.48 -8.16
C ASN A 62 2.67 2.41 -8.39
N ASP A 63 2.75 3.25 -9.41
CA ASP A 63 1.67 4.18 -9.76
C ASP A 63 0.42 3.43 -10.23
N GLU A 64 0.59 2.40 -11.05
CA GLU A 64 -0.52 1.57 -11.55
C GLU A 64 -1.26 0.86 -10.42
N VAL A 65 -0.52 0.27 -9.46
CA VAL A 65 -1.12 -0.40 -8.29
C VAL A 65 -1.90 0.60 -7.42
N ASP A 66 -1.40 1.82 -7.27
CA ASP A 66 -2.05 2.87 -6.50
C ASP A 66 -3.33 3.38 -7.17
N ASP A 67 -3.31 3.57 -8.49
CA ASP A 67 -4.50 3.95 -9.26
C ASP A 67 -5.61 2.89 -9.14
N VAL A 68 -5.25 1.60 -9.28
CA VAL A 68 -6.19 0.49 -9.11
C VAL A 68 -6.74 0.45 -7.68
N PHE A 69 -5.93 0.75 -6.66
CA PHE A 69 -6.40 0.87 -5.29
C PHE A 69 -7.42 2.00 -5.13
N PHE A 70 -7.12 3.20 -5.62
CA PHE A 70 -8.00 4.36 -5.48
C PHE A 70 -9.34 4.14 -6.18
N GLU A 71 -9.32 3.58 -7.40
CA GLU A 71 -10.53 3.24 -8.13
C GLU A 71 -11.36 2.19 -7.37
N THR A 72 -10.72 1.11 -6.91
CA THR A 72 -11.39 0.03 -6.18
C THR A 72 -11.99 0.55 -4.88
N ASN A 73 -11.25 1.33 -4.09
CA ASN A 73 -11.73 1.92 -2.85
C ASN A 73 -12.89 2.89 -3.11
N TYR A 74 -12.83 3.69 -4.17
CA TYR A 74 -13.95 4.55 -4.57
C TYR A 74 -15.20 3.72 -4.90
N ARG A 75 -15.06 2.67 -5.70
CA ARG A 75 -16.17 1.78 -6.08
C ARG A 75 -16.81 1.09 -4.88
N ILE A 76 -16.00 0.53 -3.97
CA ILE A 76 -16.51 -0.16 -2.77
C ILE A 76 -17.19 0.84 -1.82
N ARG A 77 -16.59 2.01 -1.57
CA ARG A 77 -17.21 3.05 -0.75
C ARG A 77 -18.54 3.51 -1.32
N LYS A 78 -18.62 3.73 -2.64
CA LYS A 78 -19.84 4.16 -3.31
C LYS A 78 -20.96 3.12 -3.25
N ASN A 79 -20.64 1.85 -3.46
CA ASN A 79 -21.65 0.79 -3.61
C ASN A 79 -22.02 0.12 -2.28
N HIS A 80 -21.10 0.10 -1.32
CA HIS A 80 -21.23 -0.66 -0.08
C HIS A 80 -21.05 0.19 1.19
N GLY A 81 -20.62 1.47 1.06
CA GLY A 81 -20.40 2.34 2.21
C GLY A 81 -19.20 1.96 3.08
N VAL A 82 -18.31 1.10 2.58
CA VAL A 82 -17.15 0.58 3.31
C VAL A 82 -15.85 1.08 2.68
N GLU A 83 -14.91 1.49 3.51
CA GLU A 83 -13.55 1.83 3.10
C GLU A 83 -12.60 0.64 3.28
N ILE A 84 -11.71 0.43 2.31
CA ILE A 84 -10.71 -0.64 2.36
C ILE A 84 -9.31 -0.10 2.65
N ALA A 85 -8.63 -0.72 3.62
CA ALA A 85 -7.20 -0.50 3.86
C ALA A 85 -6.31 -1.29 2.89
N LYS A 86 -5.21 -0.67 2.42
CA LYS A 86 -4.24 -1.27 1.47
C LYS A 86 -3.72 -2.64 1.93
N ASN A 87 -3.08 -2.68 3.11
CA ASN A 87 -2.41 -3.88 3.63
C ASN A 87 -3.37 -4.99 4.05
N ARG A 88 -4.51 -4.65 4.66
CA ARG A 88 -5.44 -5.64 5.23
C ARG A 88 -6.39 -6.24 4.20
N HIS A 89 -6.72 -5.50 3.14
CA HIS A 89 -7.77 -5.90 2.20
C HIS A 89 -7.29 -5.91 0.75
N PHE A 90 -6.71 -4.80 0.29
CA PHE A 90 -6.39 -4.64 -1.13
C PHE A 90 -5.27 -5.57 -1.61
N TYR A 91 -4.08 -5.54 -0.98
CA TYR A 91 -2.97 -6.39 -1.43
C TYR A 91 -3.30 -7.89 -1.34
N PRO A 92 -3.95 -8.40 -0.27
CA PRO A 92 -4.40 -9.79 -0.26
C PRO A 92 -5.36 -10.14 -1.40
N ALA A 93 -6.30 -9.26 -1.73
CA ALA A 93 -7.23 -9.46 -2.85
C ALA A 93 -6.51 -9.41 -4.20
N LEU A 94 -5.60 -8.46 -4.40
CA LEU A 94 -4.80 -8.32 -5.60
C LEU A 94 -3.94 -9.58 -5.86
N ILE A 95 -3.23 -10.06 -4.84
CA ILE A 95 -2.42 -11.28 -4.96
C ILE A 95 -3.28 -12.50 -5.25
N ARG A 96 -4.46 -12.63 -4.64
CA ARG A 96 -5.36 -13.75 -4.91
C ARG A 96 -5.82 -13.75 -6.37
N LEU A 97 -6.23 -12.59 -6.89
CA LEU A 97 -6.60 -12.44 -8.30
C LEU A 97 -5.42 -12.73 -9.24
N ALA A 98 -4.20 -12.31 -8.87
CA ALA A 98 -3.01 -12.60 -9.66
C ALA A 98 -2.65 -14.10 -9.65
N LEU A 99 -2.83 -14.80 -8.53
CA LEU A 99 -2.62 -16.24 -8.45
C LEU A 99 -3.64 -17.01 -9.30
N ASP A 100 -4.91 -16.63 -9.23
CA ASP A 100 -5.97 -17.21 -10.06
C ASP A 100 -5.65 -16.98 -11.55
N ALA A 101 -5.26 -15.76 -11.93
CA ALA A 101 -4.86 -15.42 -13.28
C ALA A 101 -3.65 -16.24 -13.76
N MET A 102 -2.62 -16.39 -12.92
CA MET A 102 -1.44 -17.20 -13.26
C MET A 102 -1.78 -18.68 -13.45
N SER A 103 -2.71 -19.24 -12.66
CA SER A 103 -3.13 -20.64 -12.83
C SER A 103 -3.90 -20.89 -14.11
N ASP A 104 -4.49 -19.85 -14.70
CA ASP A 104 -5.25 -19.93 -15.95
C ASP A 104 -4.37 -19.68 -17.20
N GLN A 105 -3.12 -19.23 -17.05
CA GLN A 105 -2.21 -19.01 -18.17
C GLN A 105 -1.51 -20.31 -18.61
N SER A 106 -1.23 -20.41 -19.91
CA SER A 106 -0.37 -21.47 -20.44
C SER A 106 1.12 -21.24 -20.11
N ASP A 107 1.92 -22.31 -20.12
CA ASP A 107 3.34 -22.23 -19.83
C ASP A 107 4.07 -21.35 -20.86
N GLU A 108 3.66 -21.37 -22.14
CA GLU A 108 4.24 -20.51 -23.18
C GLU A 108 3.94 -19.02 -22.95
N GLU A 109 2.74 -18.68 -22.49
CA GLU A 109 2.36 -17.30 -22.16
C GLU A 109 3.14 -16.80 -20.94
N LEU A 110 3.30 -17.64 -19.92
CA LEU A 110 4.10 -17.33 -18.74
C LEU A 110 5.58 -17.15 -19.10
N ALA A 111 6.15 -18.04 -19.92
CA ALA A 111 7.54 -17.92 -20.37
C ALA A 111 7.78 -16.60 -21.13
N LYS A 112 6.85 -16.21 -22.00
CA LYS A 112 6.91 -14.92 -22.70
C LYS A 112 6.82 -13.74 -21.72
N LEU A 113 5.87 -13.77 -20.79
CA LEU A 113 5.68 -12.70 -19.80
C LEU A 113 6.95 -12.51 -18.95
N PHE A 114 7.57 -13.61 -18.51
CA PHE A 114 8.82 -13.55 -17.77
C PHE A 114 9.97 -13.04 -18.64
N GLY A 115 10.10 -13.47 -19.89
CA GLY A 115 11.15 -12.98 -20.80
C GLY A 115 11.03 -11.48 -21.12
N GLU A 116 9.83 -10.92 -21.14
CA GLU A 116 9.59 -9.49 -21.40
C GLU A 116 9.91 -8.60 -20.18
N HIS A 117 9.58 -9.06 -18.96
CA HIS A 117 9.64 -8.24 -17.75
C HIS A 117 10.77 -8.61 -16.78
N THR A 118 11.41 -9.75 -16.97
CA THR A 118 12.54 -10.19 -16.17
C THR A 118 13.70 -10.46 -17.12
N SER A 119 14.93 -10.13 -16.72
CA SER A 119 16.12 -10.45 -17.53
C SER A 119 16.41 -11.96 -17.63
N LEU A 120 15.42 -12.81 -17.31
CA LEU A 120 15.43 -14.25 -17.49
C LEU A 120 15.14 -14.53 -18.97
N ASN A 121 16.17 -14.87 -19.74
CA ASN A 121 15.98 -15.51 -21.04
C ASN A 121 15.53 -16.96 -20.78
N ILE A 122 14.22 -17.18 -20.72
CA ILE A 122 13.66 -18.53 -20.81
C ILE A 122 13.60 -18.87 -22.30
N ASP A 123 14.37 -19.86 -22.73
CA ASP A 123 14.26 -20.35 -24.10
C ASP A 123 12.93 -21.11 -24.23
N PRO A 124 12.04 -20.77 -25.19
CA PRO A 124 10.78 -21.48 -25.37
C PRO A 124 10.94 -22.99 -25.60
N SER A 125 12.14 -23.45 -26.00
CA SER A 125 12.46 -24.87 -26.14
C SER A 125 12.77 -25.60 -24.83
N ASP A 126 12.95 -24.89 -23.71
CA ASP A 126 13.12 -25.48 -22.37
C ASP A 126 11.79 -25.88 -21.71
N VAL A 127 10.65 -25.55 -22.33
CA VAL A 127 9.27 -25.81 -21.85
C VAL A 127 8.69 -27.10 -22.45
N GLU A 128 9.49 -27.98 -23.04
CA GLU A 128 8.97 -29.24 -23.59
C GLU A 128 8.42 -30.19 -22.50
N GLU A 129 7.18 -30.62 -22.73
CA GLU A 129 6.27 -31.39 -21.89
C GLU A 129 6.87 -32.70 -21.30
N GLU A 130 6.68 -32.93 -19.99
CA GLU A 130 6.68 -34.27 -19.36
C GLU A 130 5.27 -34.87 -19.29
#